data_AF-X1DCW6-F1
#
_entry.id   AF-X1DCW6-F1
#
_cell.length_a   1.000
_cell.length_b   1.000
_cell.length_c   1.000
_cell.angle_alpha   90.00
_cell.angle_beta   90.00
_cell.angle_gamma   90.00
#
_symmetry.space_group_name_H-M   'P 1'
#
loop_
_entity.id
_entity.type
_entity.pdbx_description
1 polymer ?
#
loop_
_entity_poly.entity_id
_entity_poly.type
_entity_poly.pdbx_seq_one_letter_code
_entity_poly.pdbx_strand_id
1 'polypeptide(L)'
;DCVDSNLQKLRLMLSARFAKAIIEFMSIPEDLGDLTRVADIPYSFCVIDDSHSIYELEKPFGNGFLLAFFIDERRLTKILADSFNGLWKISEPNEMFNFLDSLKRS
;
A
#
# COMPACT_ATOMS: atom_id res chain seq x y z
N ASP A 1 14.70 -19.30 14.23
CA ASP A 1 13.46 -18.52 14.35
C ASP A 1 13.38 -17.33 13.38
N CYS A 2 14.29 -16.35 13.40
CA CYS A 2 14.23 -15.20 12.46
C CYS A 2 14.57 -15.58 10.99
N VAL A 3 15.57 -16.45 10.79
CA VAL A 3 16.05 -16.89 9.46
C VAL A 3 14.98 -17.67 8.69
N ASP A 4 14.23 -18.54 9.37
CA ASP A 4 13.12 -19.28 8.76
C ASP A 4 12.02 -18.35 8.24
N SER A 5 11.74 -17.25 8.94
CA SER A 5 10.73 -16.28 8.48
C SER A 5 11.11 -15.61 7.16
N ASN A 6 12.39 -15.27 6.98
CA ASN A 6 12.88 -14.65 5.75
C ASN A 6 12.91 -15.65 4.59
N LEU A 7 13.25 -16.91 4.86
CA LEU A 7 13.20 -18.01 3.89
C LEU A 7 11.76 -18.31 3.44
N GLN A 8 10.80 -18.28 4.37
CA GLN A 8 9.38 -18.44 4.06
C GLN A 8 8.85 -17.28 3.22
N LYS A 9 9.24 -16.03 3.53
CA LYS A 9 8.91 -14.85 2.71
C LYS A 9 9.47 -14.96 1.29
N LEU A 10 10.75 -15.34 1.15
CA LEU A 10 11.39 -15.60 -0.15
C LEU A 10 10.66 -16.70 -0.92
N ARG A 11 10.29 -17.79 -0.26
CA ARG A 11 9.54 -18.90 -0.87
C ARG A 11 8.14 -18.49 -1.31
N LEU A 12 7.51 -17.56 -0.58
CA LEU A 12 6.22 -16.99 -0.93
C LEU A 12 6.32 -16.04 -2.13
N MET A 13 7.37 -15.22 -2.20
CA MET A 13 7.69 -14.37 -3.35
C MET A 13 8.06 -15.20 -4.60
N LEU A 14 8.72 -16.34 -4.43
CA LEU A 14 9.05 -17.25 -5.53
C LEU A 14 7.91 -18.22 -5.87
N SER A 15 6.76 -18.12 -5.19
CA SER A 15 5.63 -18.99 -5.48
C SER A 15 5.03 -18.66 -6.84
N ALA A 16 4.55 -19.69 -7.55
CA ALA A 16 3.87 -19.50 -8.84
C ALA A 16 2.65 -18.57 -8.74
N ARG A 17 2.00 -18.51 -7.57
CA ARG A 17 0.89 -17.59 -7.30
C ARG A 17 1.34 -16.14 -7.25
N PHE A 18 2.44 -15.87 -6.55
CA PHE A 18 3.01 -14.53 -6.49
C PHE A 18 3.55 -14.09 -7.86
N ALA A 19 4.27 -14.97 -8.55
CA ALA A 19 4.75 -14.71 -9.91
C ALA A 19 3.59 -14.41 -10.88
N LYS A 20 2.49 -15.18 -10.79
CA LYS A 20 1.27 -14.91 -11.58
C LYS A 20 0.66 -13.55 -11.24
N ALA A 21 0.56 -13.21 -9.95
CA ALA A 21 0.04 -11.91 -9.52
C ALA A 21 0.91 -10.74 -10.03
N ILE A 22 2.24 -10.87 -9.99
CA ILE A 22 3.17 -9.89 -10.55
C ILE A 22 2.96 -9.76 -12.07
N ILE A 23 2.83 -10.87 -12.81
CA ILE A 23 2.61 -10.84 -14.26
C ILE A 23 1.26 -10.19 -14.61
N GLU A 24 0.19 -10.55 -13.90
CA GLU A 24 -1.13 -9.93 -14.08
C GLU A 24 -1.08 -8.43 -13.78
N PHE A 25 -0.34 -8.04 -12.73
CA PHE A 25 -0.13 -6.64 -12.38
C PHE A 25 0.70 -5.87 -13.42
N MET A 26 1.77 -6.47 -13.96
CA MET A 26 2.58 -5.88 -15.04
C MET A 26 1.83 -5.76 -16.38
N SER A 27 0.81 -6.59 -16.58
CA SER A 27 -0.04 -6.58 -17.78
C SER A 27 -1.02 -5.40 -17.80
N ILE A 28 -1.13 -4.64 -16.71
CA ILE A 28 -1.93 -3.42 -16.66
C ILE A 28 -1.26 -2.37 -17.57
N PRO A 29 -2.02 -1.71 -18.46
CA PRO A 29 -1.48 -0.78 -19.46
C PRO A 29 -1.03 0.59 -18.90
N GLU A 30 -1.29 0.88 -17.63
CA GLU A 30 -0.93 2.13 -16.97
C GLU A 30 0.54 2.11 -16.47
N ASP A 31 1.18 3.28 -16.41
CA ASP A 31 2.53 3.41 -15.85
C ASP A 31 2.49 3.09 -14.35
N LEU A 32 3.23 2.05 -13.94
CA LEU A 32 3.21 1.48 -12.60
C LEU A 32 3.70 2.46 -11.52
N GLY A 33 4.58 3.40 -11.92
CA GLY A 33 5.02 4.51 -11.07
C GLY A 33 3.91 5.49 -10.66
N ASP A 34 2.81 5.56 -11.41
CA ASP A 34 1.64 6.38 -11.07
C ASP A 34 0.60 5.63 -10.24
N LEU A 35 0.75 4.32 -10.06
CA LEU A 35 -0.20 3.47 -9.31
C LEU A 35 0.17 3.34 -7.84
N THR A 36 1.44 3.51 -7.47
CA THR A 36 1.90 3.32 -6.08
C THR A 36 2.98 4.32 -5.68
N ARG A 37 2.87 4.83 -4.45
CA ARG A 37 3.87 5.70 -3.82
C ARG A 37 4.21 5.20 -2.42
N VAL A 38 5.41 5.49 -1.95
CA VAL A 38 5.87 5.12 -0.61
C VAL A 38 5.89 6.36 0.27
N ALA A 39 5.24 6.27 1.43
CA ALA A 39 5.27 7.27 2.47
C ALA A 39 5.33 6.58 3.83
N ASP A 40 6.12 7.13 4.74
CA ASP A 40 6.12 6.70 6.14
C ASP A 40 5.03 7.46 6.89
N ILE A 41 3.97 6.74 7.29
CA ILE A 41 2.83 7.31 7.99
C ILE A 41 2.52 6.50 9.25
N PRO A 42 2.20 7.14 10.39
CA PRO A 42 2.00 6.45 11.67
C PRO A 42 0.58 5.86 11.82
N TYR A 43 -0.11 5.60 10.72
CA TYR A 43 -1.49 5.10 10.69
C TYR A 43 -1.80 4.40 9.36
N SER A 44 -2.78 3.50 9.37
CA SER A 44 -3.31 2.86 8.17
C SER A 44 -4.74 3.34 7.91
N PHE A 45 -5.12 3.52 6.64
CA PHE A 45 -6.48 3.94 6.33
C PHE A 45 -6.93 3.48 4.95
N CYS A 46 -8.24 3.48 4.75
CA CYS A 46 -8.90 3.13 3.50
C CYS A 46 -10.09 4.08 3.29
N VAL A 47 -10.27 4.60 2.08
CA VAL A 47 -11.44 5.38 1.67
C VAL A 47 -12.17 4.60 0.58
N ILE A 48 -13.49 4.45 0.72
CA ILE A 48 -14.36 3.73 -0.20
C ILE A 48 -15.42 4.71 -0.70
N ASP A 49 -15.46 4.91 -2.02
CA ASP A 49 -16.48 5.69 -2.74
C ASP A 49 -16.80 7.07 -2.13
N ASP A 50 -15.78 7.76 -1.59
CA ASP A 50 -15.88 9.08 -0.92
C ASP A 50 -16.91 9.19 0.21
N SER A 51 -17.47 8.05 0.66
CA SER A 51 -18.59 7.99 1.59
C SER A 51 -18.26 7.24 2.87
N HIS A 52 -17.37 6.26 2.77
CA HIS A 52 -16.94 5.47 3.89
C HIS A 52 -15.42 5.50 4.03
N SER A 53 -14.94 5.48 5.27
CA SER A 53 -13.51 5.36 5.52
C SER A 53 -13.22 4.51 6.74
N ILE A 54 -12.16 3.73 6.66
CA ILE A 54 -11.61 2.96 7.76
C ILE A 54 -10.28 3.60 8.15
N TYR A 55 -10.07 3.79 9.45
CA TYR A 55 -8.84 4.36 9.98
C TYR A 55 -8.33 3.48 11.12
N GLU A 56 -7.11 2.99 11.01
CA GLU A 56 -6.43 2.15 11.99
C GLU A 56 -5.27 2.93 12.60
N LEU A 57 -5.24 2.97 13.92
CA LEU A 57 -4.16 3.53 14.71
C LEU A 57 -3.30 2.41 15.29
N GLU A 58 -2.00 2.62 15.23
CA GLU A 58 -1.02 1.79 15.91
C GLU A 58 -0.78 2.29 17.34
N LYS A 59 -0.24 1.42 18.20
CA LYS A 59 0.11 1.81 19.57
C LYS A 59 1.28 2.81 19.56
N PRO A 60 1.18 3.94 20.27
CA PRO A 60 2.25 4.95 20.30
C PRO A 60 3.56 4.45 20.94
N PHE A 61 3.49 3.43 21.81
CA PHE A 61 4.65 2.83 22.46
C PHE A 61 4.58 1.30 22.37
N GLY A 62 4.77 0.76 21.17
CA GLY A 62 4.90 -0.68 20.93
C GLY A 62 4.38 -1.11 19.56
N ASN A 63 4.73 -2.31 19.13
CA ASN A 63 4.23 -2.86 17.87
C ASN A 63 2.80 -3.38 18.05
N GLY A 64 1.88 -2.94 17.19
CA GLY A 64 0.58 -3.57 17.00
C GLY A 64 -0.62 -2.61 17.05
N PHE A 65 -1.77 -3.18 16.70
CA PHE A 65 -3.08 -2.53 16.66
C PHE A 65 -3.44 -1.85 17.99
N LEU A 66 -3.81 -0.57 17.93
CA LEU A 66 -4.43 0.14 19.05
C LEU A 66 -5.94 0.11 18.92
N LEU A 67 -6.46 0.63 17.81
CA LEU A 67 -7.89 0.71 17.53
C LEU A 67 -8.10 0.93 16.02
N ALA A 68 -9.32 0.65 15.55
CA ALA A 68 -9.78 1.09 14.25
C ALA A 68 -11.16 1.74 14.34
N PHE A 69 -11.38 2.74 13.49
CA PHE A 69 -12.66 3.41 13.31
C PHE A 69 -13.21 3.10 11.93
N PHE A 70 -14.52 2.83 11.88
CA PHE A 70 -15.30 2.94 10.67
C PHE A 70 -16.05 4.27 10.72
N ILE A 71 -15.86 5.09 9.70
CA ILE A 71 -16.46 6.41 9.58
C ILE A 71 -17.40 6.37 8.39
N ASP A 72 -18.69 6.51 8.67
CA ASP A 72 -19.76 6.65 7.69
C ASP A 72 -20.27 8.09 7.70
N GLU A 73 -19.38 9.03 7.40
CA GLU A 73 -19.68 10.45 7.38
C GLU A 73 -18.88 11.12 6.27
N ARG A 74 -19.59 11.46 5.19
CA ARG A 74 -19.02 12.00 3.95
C ARG A 74 -18.09 13.19 4.19
N ARG A 75 -18.42 14.08 5.15
CA ARG A 75 -17.56 15.24 5.44
C ARG A 75 -16.20 14.81 5.98
N LEU A 76 -16.16 13.83 6.88
CA LEU A 76 -14.92 13.34 7.47
C LEU A 76 -14.12 12.51 6.47
N THR A 77 -14.81 11.66 5.70
CA THR A 77 -14.20 10.87 4.62
C THR A 77 -13.54 11.77 3.57
N LYS A 78 -14.18 12.89 3.21
CA LYS A 78 -13.59 13.87 2.30
C LYS A 78 -12.31 14.51 2.85
N ILE A 79 -12.28 14.87 4.14
CA ILE A 79 -11.07 15.43 4.78
C ILE A 79 -9.91 14.42 4.75
N LEU A 80 -10.21 13.14 4.99
CA LEU A 80 -9.22 12.06 4.88
C LEU A 80 -8.71 11.90 3.45
N ALA A 81 -9.60 11.92 2.45
CA ALA A 81 -9.24 11.84 1.04
C ALA A 81 -8.39 13.04 0.59
N ASP A 82 -8.74 14.26 1.00
CA ASP A 82 -7.96 15.46 0.70
C ASP A 82 -6.56 15.39 1.33
N SER A 83 -6.47 14.87 2.57
CA SER A 83 -5.21 14.64 3.26
C SER A 83 -4.35 13.59 2.54
N PHE A 84 -4.96 12.49 2.08
CA PHE A 84 -4.30 11.50 1.22
C PHE A 84 -3.77 12.11 -0.06
N ASN A 85 -4.57 12.91 -0.77
CA ASN A 85 -4.13 13.58 -1.99
C ASN A 85 -2.95 14.53 -1.75
N GLY A 86 -2.88 15.16 -0.57
CA GLY A 86 -1.72 15.93 -0.13
C GLY A 86 -0.47 15.05 0.03
N LEU A 87 -0.58 13.95 0.77
CA LEU A 87 0.50 12.97 0.97
C LEU A 87 0.95 12.33 -0.35
N TRP A 88 0.00 12.01 -1.23
CA TRP A 88 0.27 11.45 -2.55
C TRP A 88 1.17 12.36 -3.37
N LYS A 89 0.92 13.67 -3.39
CA LYS A 89 1.72 14.64 -4.15
C LYS A 89 3.18 14.74 -3.69
N ILE A 90 3.42 14.59 -2.38
CA ILE A 90 4.76 14.73 -1.79
C ILE A 90 5.52 13.41 -1.62
N SER A 91 4.84 12.27 -1.79
CA SER A 91 5.44 10.94 -1.62
C SER A 91 6.25 10.53 -2.83
N GLU A 92 7.27 9.72 -2.58
CA GLU A 92 8.21 9.26 -3.60
C GLU A 92 7.62 8.08 -4.38
N PRO A 93 7.87 8.01 -5.70
CA PRO A 93 7.55 6.83 -6.49
C PRO A 93 8.25 5.61 -5.91
N ASN A 94 7.54 4.48 -5.88
CA ASN A 94 8.06 3.26 -5.28
C ASN A 94 9.17 2.63 -6.16
N GLU A 95 10.40 2.56 -5.63
CA GLU A 95 11.57 2.03 -6.34
C GLU A 95 11.41 0.58 -6.82
N MET A 96 10.63 -0.24 -6.11
CA MET A 96 10.35 -1.62 -6.52
C MET A 96 9.58 -1.65 -7.85
N PHE A 97 8.68 -0.69 -8.08
CA PHE A 97 7.92 -0.62 -9.32
C PHE A 97 8.75 -0.03 -10.46
N ASN A 98 9.69 0.88 -10.17
CA ASN A 98 10.69 1.28 -11.17
C ASN A 98 11.53 0.08 -11.65
N PHE A 99 11.88 -0.83 -10.74
CA PHE A 99 12.55 -2.09 -11.10
C PHE A 99 11.64 -2.99 -11.96
N LEU A 100 10.37 -3.16 -11.61
CA LEU A 100 9.42 -3.95 -12.42
C LEU A 100 9.16 -3.31 -13.80
N ASP A 101 9.06 -1.99 -13.89
CA ASP A 101 8.95 -1.25 -15.14
C ASP A 101 10.20 -1.46 -16.01
N SER A 102 11.39 -1.50 -15.41
CA SER A 102 12.63 -1.80 -16.15
C SER A 102 12.62 -3.22 -16.74
N LEU A 103 12.01 -4.20 -16.05
CA LEU A 103 11.83 -5.56 -16.56
C LEU A 103 10.80 -5.62 -17.69
N LYS A 104 9.73 -4.82 -17.62
CA LYS A 104 8.71 -4.73 -18.69
C LYS A 104 9.27 -4.14 -19.99
N ARG A 105 10.26 -3.26 -19.88
CA ARG A 105 10.89 -2.55 -21.01
C ARG A 105 12.11 -3.28 -21.59
N SER A 106 12.64 -4.31 -20.91
CA SER A 106 13.75 -5.16 -21.38
C SER A 106 13.26 -6.31 -22.26
#